data_AF-A0A9P1FR35-F1
#
_entry.id   AF-A0A9P1FR35-F1
#
_cell.length_a   1.000
_cell.length_b   1.000
_cell.length_c   1.000
_cell.angle_alpha   90.00
_cell.angle_beta   90.00
_cell.angle_gamma   90.00
#
_symmetry.space_group_name_H-M   'P 1'
#
loop_
_entity.id
_entity.type
_entity.pdbx_description
1 polymer ?
#
loop_
_entity_poly.entity_id
_entity_poly.type
_entity_poly.pdbx_seq_one_letter_code
_entity_poly.pdbx_strand_id
1 'polypeptide(L)'
;MATRVQSMDVLPGEDEVRAVSNVAEAVRLLRVPATIWEAFLEQVGNPGQELRVLAALPAHIVVQAIGQAQAAGVGLSATEAAHVGLVWRVARMAVYLRKGGDITNFEDVDPWVPKETPKLPAQAHGHGGKGNGLKEKVLKMSSLVDQTDESELMPPDLQTVHSWSQRYLQVMGDLPMEEEEPTDAQMAALDKRVNQLGQAPYVDMGVWLPFGRRALRNQKMRAFFPASWKVFKVAAISLDICSIASLLLYEKAIEKMTIQWPKNWGLIAHADDKARAERLERVRRQLVVDSKNGKNVPTDFTEEKPWSVVFRLVSQDETYWNDQVRHPATAWLASGSRGAPMASSEALALAHFPGLSEGHETEGGSGEKDERRRQANRDKRAAKKRRAQAEREELAKWRSTPASGKGSGAGGKGKNKMQGKDQTGEEICFSWAKNNGPCAGLAPGAECRSKVKRAHKCQLCLSPGHTNEQCPKK
;
A
#
# COMPACT_ATOMS: atom_id res chain seq x y z
N MET A 1 32.08 -9.87 -36.34
CA MET A 1 32.94 -8.69 -36.21
C MET A 1 32.06 -7.46 -36.34
N ALA A 2 31.64 -6.88 -35.21
CA ALA A 2 30.88 -5.63 -35.19
C ALA A 2 31.74 -4.61 -34.44
N THR A 3 32.15 -3.58 -35.17
CA THR A 3 33.04 -2.50 -34.74
C THR A 3 32.35 -1.67 -33.65
N ARG A 4 32.84 -1.80 -32.42
CA ARG A 4 32.45 -0.95 -31.28
C ARG A 4 32.98 0.46 -31.58
N VAL A 5 32.08 1.42 -31.74
CA VAL A 5 32.43 2.84 -31.76
C VAL A 5 33.12 3.13 -30.42
N GLN A 6 34.42 3.46 -30.47
CA GLN A 6 35.20 3.83 -29.30
C GLN A 6 34.58 5.09 -28.69
N SER A 7 34.14 4.99 -27.43
CA SER A 7 33.97 6.15 -26.55
C SER A 7 35.27 6.96 -26.61
N MET A 8 35.18 8.28 -26.81
CA MET A 8 36.34 9.15 -26.67
C MET A 8 36.71 9.17 -25.18
N ASP A 9 37.60 8.27 -24.76
CA ASP A 9 38.04 8.18 -23.37
C ASP A 9 38.94 9.38 -23.07
N VAL A 10 38.40 10.33 -22.29
CA VAL A 10 39.07 11.57 -21.87
C VAL A 10 40.18 11.29 -20.85
N LEU A 11 40.20 10.10 -20.25
CA LEU A 11 41.22 9.67 -19.29
C LEU A 11 42.44 9.05 -20.00
N PRO A 12 43.65 9.21 -19.42
CA PRO A 12 44.85 8.52 -19.90
C PRO A 12 44.69 7.00 -19.90
N GLY A 13 45.48 6.29 -20.71
CA GLY A 13 45.38 4.84 -20.86
C GLY A 13 45.67 4.08 -19.55
N GLU A 14 45.17 2.85 -19.42
CA GLU A 14 45.35 2.03 -18.21
C GLU A 14 46.83 1.91 -17.80
N ASP A 15 47.72 1.65 -18.77
CA ASP A 15 49.17 1.51 -18.52
C ASP A 15 49.79 2.80 -17.96
N GLU A 16 49.34 3.97 -18.45
CA GLU A 16 49.82 5.27 -18.00
C GLU A 16 49.37 5.57 -16.56
N VAL A 17 48.12 5.24 -16.23
CA VAL A 17 47.56 5.46 -14.90
C VAL A 17 48.11 4.47 -13.88
N ARG A 18 48.43 3.23 -14.27
CA ARG A 18 49.11 2.25 -13.40
C ARG A 18 50.49 2.71 -12.96
N ALA A 19 51.18 3.48 -13.81
CA ALA A 19 52.50 4.03 -13.50
C ALA A 19 52.43 5.18 -12.48
N VAL A 20 51.28 5.83 -12.28
CA VAL A 20 51.13 7.00 -11.41
C VAL A 20 51.24 6.60 -9.94
N SER A 21 52.37 7.01 -9.35
CA SER A 21 52.92 6.94 -7.97
C SER A 21 52.10 7.58 -6.86
N ASN A 22 51.81 8.85 -7.10
CA ASN A 22 51.53 9.89 -6.12
C ASN A 22 50.81 11.05 -6.83
N VAL A 23 50.34 12.02 -6.06
CA VAL A 23 49.61 13.19 -6.59
C VAL A 23 50.46 14.00 -7.57
N ALA A 24 51.76 14.19 -7.30
CA ALA A 24 52.64 14.95 -8.17
C ALA A 24 52.79 14.32 -9.56
N GLU A 25 52.84 12.98 -9.64
CA GLU A 25 52.86 12.25 -10.90
C GLU A 25 51.55 12.36 -11.67
N ALA A 26 50.40 12.38 -10.99
CA ALA A 26 49.10 12.61 -11.63
C ALA A 26 48.99 14.01 -12.25
N VAL A 27 49.43 15.04 -11.52
CA VAL A 27 49.51 16.43 -11.98
C VAL A 27 50.46 16.56 -13.18
N ARG A 28 51.61 15.89 -13.12
CA ARG A 28 52.60 15.88 -14.22
C ARG A 28 52.10 15.14 -15.46
N LEU A 29 51.40 14.02 -15.28
CA LEU A 29 50.82 13.23 -16.39
C LEU A 29 49.86 14.09 -17.21
N LEU A 30 49.01 14.85 -16.53
CA LEU A 30 48.02 15.75 -17.15
C LEU A 30 48.57 17.14 -17.49
N ARG A 31 49.87 17.38 -17.21
CA ARG A 31 50.57 18.65 -17.48
C ARG A 31 49.87 19.88 -16.90
N VAL A 32 49.30 19.76 -15.70
CA VAL A 32 48.61 20.87 -15.04
C VAL A 32 49.67 21.87 -14.51
N PRO A 33 49.60 23.16 -14.89
CA PRO A 33 50.50 24.19 -14.36
C PRO A 33 50.46 24.28 -12.83
N ALA A 34 51.64 24.47 -12.21
CA ALA A 34 51.77 24.54 -10.76
C ALA A 34 50.91 25.65 -10.14
N THR A 35 50.82 26.81 -10.79
CA THR A 35 50.01 27.95 -10.33
C THR A 35 48.53 27.61 -10.18
N ILE A 36 47.99 26.81 -11.10
CA ILE A 36 46.58 26.37 -11.09
C ILE A 36 46.38 25.30 -10.01
N TRP A 37 47.32 24.36 -9.92
CA TRP A 37 47.25 23.29 -8.92
C TRP A 37 47.35 23.82 -7.49
N GLU A 38 48.26 24.76 -7.24
CA GLU A 38 48.43 25.43 -5.94
C GLU A 38 47.18 26.23 -5.56
N ALA A 39 46.58 26.96 -6.51
CA ALA A 39 45.33 27.69 -6.27
C ALA A 39 44.18 26.75 -5.87
N PHE A 40 44.12 25.53 -6.41
CA PHE A 40 43.17 24.51 -5.97
C PHE A 40 43.50 23.96 -4.58
N LEU A 41 44.77 23.65 -4.31
CA LEU A 41 45.22 23.13 -3.02
C LEU A 41 44.99 24.12 -1.86
N GLU A 42 45.01 25.43 -2.12
CA GLU A 42 44.65 26.44 -1.13
C GLU A 42 43.20 26.30 -0.64
N GLN A 43 42.30 25.80 -1.49
CA GLN A 43 40.88 25.62 -1.16
C GLN A 43 40.60 24.29 -0.46
N VAL A 44 41.23 23.19 -0.89
CA VAL A 44 40.95 21.84 -0.36
C VAL A 44 41.95 21.37 0.71
N GLY A 45 43.07 22.06 0.87
CA GLY A 45 44.20 21.62 1.68
C GLY A 45 45.15 20.68 0.92
N ASN A 46 46.43 20.70 1.27
CA ASN A 46 47.45 19.90 0.58
C ASN A 46 47.37 18.41 1.01
N PRO A 47 47.05 17.46 0.10
CA PRO A 47 46.97 16.03 0.41
C PRO A 47 48.35 15.35 0.55
N GLY A 48 49.44 16.11 0.40
CA GLY A 48 50.78 15.56 0.31
C GLY A 48 50.96 14.74 -0.97
N GLN A 49 51.63 13.60 -0.86
CA GLN A 49 51.88 12.69 -1.99
C GLN A 49 50.78 11.61 -2.14
N GLU A 50 49.78 11.59 -1.26
CA GLU A 50 48.82 10.50 -1.14
C GLU A 50 47.63 10.63 -2.11
N LEU A 51 47.60 9.76 -3.13
CA LEU A 51 46.48 9.69 -4.09
C LEU A 51 45.14 9.37 -3.43
N ARG A 52 45.15 8.61 -2.33
CA ARG A 52 43.93 8.19 -1.63
C ARG A 52 43.18 9.35 -1.01
N VAL A 53 43.90 10.34 -0.49
CA VAL A 53 43.32 11.53 0.15
C VAL A 53 42.59 12.37 -0.91
N LEU A 54 43.25 12.59 -2.05
CA LEU A 54 42.64 13.29 -3.17
C LEU A 54 41.44 12.53 -3.76
N ALA A 55 41.58 11.22 -3.97
CA ALA A 55 40.52 10.36 -4.53
C ALA A 55 39.28 10.23 -3.62
N ALA A 56 39.43 10.48 -2.32
CA ALA A 56 38.34 10.43 -1.34
C ALA A 56 37.47 11.70 -1.33
N LEU A 57 37.90 12.79 -1.97
CA LEU A 57 37.12 14.03 -2.03
C LEU A 57 35.79 13.81 -2.78
N PRO A 58 34.64 14.24 -2.23
CA PRO A 58 33.37 14.22 -2.97
C PRO A 58 33.41 15.14 -4.20
N ALA A 59 32.77 14.73 -5.30
CA ALA A 59 32.74 15.49 -6.56
C ALA A 59 32.27 16.95 -6.40
N HIS A 60 31.26 17.20 -5.56
CA HIS A 60 30.75 18.56 -5.32
C HIS A 60 31.76 19.45 -4.60
N ILE A 61 32.59 18.89 -3.71
CA ILE A 61 33.67 19.62 -3.03
C ILE A 61 34.75 20.00 -4.04
N VAL A 62 35.07 19.10 -4.98
CA VAL A 62 36.03 19.37 -6.06
C VAL A 62 35.54 20.55 -6.93
N VAL A 63 34.29 20.54 -7.37
CA VAL A 63 33.71 21.64 -8.17
C VAL A 63 33.68 22.95 -7.39
N GLN A 64 33.25 22.91 -6.13
CA GLN A 64 33.21 24.10 -5.28
C GLN A 64 34.59 24.72 -5.10
N ALA A 65 35.60 23.90 -4.79
CA ALA A 65 36.96 24.35 -4.62
C ALA A 65 37.56 24.93 -5.91
N ILE A 66 37.31 24.30 -7.06
CA ILE A 66 37.75 24.84 -8.35
C ILE A 66 37.09 26.20 -8.64
N GLY A 67 35.81 26.36 -8.30
CA GLY A 67 35.09 27.63 -8.46
C GLY A 67 35.59 28.76 -7.55
N GLN A 68 36.22 28.42 -6.41
CA GLN A 68 36.80 29.38 -5.47
C GLN A 68 38.31 29.63 -5.70
N ALA A 69 38.98 28.75 -6.45
CA ALA A 69 40.40 28.85 -6.73
C ALA A 69 40.72 30.08 -7.59
N GLN A 70 41.75 30.82 -7.18
CA GLN A 70 42.24 31.99 -7.91
C GLN A 70 43.73 31.85 -8.19
N ALA A 71 44.09 31.75 -9.47
CA ALA A 71 45.48 31.80 -9.91
C ALA A 71 45.83 33.26 -10.26
N ALA A 72 46.84 33.83 -9.57
CA ALA A 72 47.26 35.22 -9.76
C ALA A 72 46.12 36.26 -9.58
N GLY A 73 45.18 36.00 -8.66
CA GLY A 73 44.05 36.89 -8.36
C GLY A 73 42.90 36.84 -9.37
N VAL A 74 42.96 35.92 -10.34
CA VAL A 74 41.89 35.69 -11.32
C VAL A 74 41.36 34.26 -11.13
N GLY A 75 40.04 34.10 -11.24
CA GLY A 75 39.42 32.77 -11.20
C GLY A 75 39.90 31.89 -12.37
N LEU A 76 39.89 30.57 -12.15
CA LEU A 76 40.30 29.62 -13.18
C LEU A 76 39.37 29.66 -14.40
N SER A 77 39.93 29.60 -15.60
CA SER A 77 39.15 29.44 -16.84
C SER A 77 38.50 28.05 -16.92
N ALA A 78 37.52 27.87 -17.80
CA ALA A 78 36.81 26.60 -17.95
C ALA A 78 37.74 25.42 -18.28
N THR A 79 38.78 25.64 -19.10
CA THR A 79 39.77 24.61 -19.44
C THR A 79 40.68 24.27 -18.27
N GLU A 80 41.12 25.28 -17.51
CA GLU A 80 41.96 25.10 -16.32
C GLU A 80 41.19 24.37 -15.22
N ALA A 81 39.92 24.72 -15.04
CA ALA A 81 38.99 24.03 -14.16
C ALA A 81 38.82 22.55 -14.55
N ALA A 82 38.60 22.25 -15.83
CA ALA A 82 38.50 20.89 -16.33
C ALA A 82 39.80 20.09 -16.08
N HIS A 83 40.97 20.71 -16.28
CA HIS A 83 42.26 20.08 -16.01
C HIS A 83 42.44 19.66 -14.55
N VAL A 84 42.04 20.50 -13.59
CA VAL A 84 42.07 20.13 -12.16
C VAL A 84 41.12 18.97 -11.87
N GLY A 85 39.92 18.97 -12.45
CA GLY A 85 38.96 17.88 -12.33
C GLY A 85 39.49 16.54 -12.87
N LEU A 86 40.28 16.56 -13.96
CA LEU A 86 40.91 15.36 -14.51
C LEU A 86 41.94 14.75 -13.57
N VAL A 87 42.72 15.56 -12.83
CA VAL A 87 43.68 15.04 -11.84
C VAL A 87 42.97 14.24 -10.75
N TRP A 88 41.82 14.71 -10.29
CA TRP A 88 41.00 14.00 -9.32
C TRP A 88 40.45 12.67 -9.89
N ARG A 89 39.98 12.66 -11.14
CA ARG A 89 39.52 11.42 -11.82
C ARG A 89 40.65 10.40 -11.99
N VAL A 90 41.83 10.85 -12.42
CA VAL A 90 43.04 10.00 -12.54
C VAL A 90 43.45 9.44 -11.18
N ALA A 91 43.39 10.23 -10.11
CA ALA A 91 43.68 9.74 -8.77
C ALA A 91 42.72 8.62 -8.33
N ARG A 92 41.42 8.74 -8.64
CA ARG A 92 40.42 7.68 -8.38
C ARG A 92 40.72 6.41 -9.18
N MET A 93 41.02 6.55 -10.47
CA MET A 93 41.37 5.44 -11.34
C MET A 93 42.65 4.73 -10.87
N ALA A 94 43.71 5.48 -10.54
CA ALA A 94 44.96 4.93 -10.03
C ALA A 94 44.77 4.16 -8.72
N VAL A 95 43.98 4.68 -7.78
CA VAL A 95 43.67 3.98 -6.52
C VAL A 95 42.89 2.69 -6.76
N TYR A 96 41.95 2.70 -7.70
CA TYR A 96 41.13 1.53 -8.04
C TYR A 96 41.98 0.42 -8.70
N LEU A 97 42.79 0.77 -9.70
CA LEU A 97 43.66 -0.19 -10.41
C LEU A 97 44.74 -0.79 -9.50
N ARG A 98 45.28 -0.02 -8.55
CA ARG A 98 46.25 -0.50 -7.55
C ARG A 98 45.67 -1.51 -6.56
N LYS A 99 44.36 -1.45 -6.30
CA LYS A 99 43.66 -2.44 -5.48
C LYS A 99 43.31 -3.72 -6.24
N GLY A 100 43.77 -3.86 -7.49
CA GLY A 100 43.48 -5.01 -8.33
C GLY A 100 42.16 -4.90 -9.10
N GLY A 101 41.56 -3.70 -9.17
CA GLY A 101 40.38 -3.46 -9.99
C GLY A 101 40.68 -3.60 -11.48
N ASP A 102 39.74 -4.16 -12.24
CA ASP A 102 39.76 -4.20 -13.71
C ASP A 102 39.16 -2.90 -14.26
N ILE A 103 39.85 -2.26 -15.21
CA ILE A 103 39.44 -0.99 -15.84
C ILE A 103 38.05 -1.08 -16.46
N THR A 104 37.63 -2.25 -16.93
CA THR A 104 36.29 -2.46 -17.51
C THR A 104 35.16 -2.24 -16.49
N ASN A 105 35.48 -2.37 -15.20
CA ASN A 105 34.56 -2.21 -14.08
C ASN A 105 34.76 -0.88 -13.34
N PHE A 106 35.65 0.00 -13.81
CA PHE A 106 35.84 1.30 -13.21
C PHE A 106 34.72 2.25 -13.61
N GLU A 107 33.95 2.74 -12.63
CA GLU A 107 32.97 3.81 -12.82
C GLU A 107 33.68 5.18 -12.72
N ASP A 108 33.99 5.75 -13.87
CA ASP A 108 34.46 7.12 -13.97
C ASP A 108 33.33 8.10 -13.63
N VAL A 109 33.61 9.02 -12.71
CA VAL A 109 32.64 10.04 -12.29
C VAL A 109 33.19 11.37 -12.75
N ASP A 110 32.45 12.06 -13.62
CA ASP A 110 32.78 13.41 -13.99
C ASP A 110 32.32 14.39 -12.89
N PRO A 111 33.22 15.18 -12.28
CA PRO A 111 32.81 16.11 -11.23
C PRO A 111 31.88 17.21 -11.73
N TRP A 112 31.94 17.56 -13.01
CA TRP A 112 31.14 18.63 -13.63
C TRP A 112 29.75 18.17 -14.04
N VAL A 113 29.54 16.86 -14.16
CA VAL A 113 28.21 16.29 -14.33
C VAL A 113 27.63 16.13 -12.93
N PRO A 114 26.59 16.90 -12.57
CA PRO A 114 25.90 16.66 -11.31
C PRO A 114 25.42 15.21 -11.34
N LYS A 115 25.90 14.34 -10.42
CA LYS A 115 25.09 13.18 -10.06
C LYS A 115 23.75 13.75 -9.68
N GLU A 116 22.68 13.33 -10.35
CA GLU A 116 21.33 13.78 -10.03
C GLU A 116 21.02 13.41 -8.57
N THR A 117 21.42 14.28 -7.64
CA THR A 117 20.74 14.44 -6.37
C THR A 117 19.36 14.95 -6.76
N PRO A 118 18.26 14.25 -6.45
CA PRO A 118 16.94 14.70 -6.86
C PRO A 118 16.66 16.07 -6.24
N LYS A 119 16.83 17.12 -7.05
CA LYS A 119 16.36 18.47 -6.76
C LYS A 119 14.98 18.60 -7.38
N LEU A 120 14.05 19.08 -6.57
CA LEU A 120 12.65 19.38 -6.90
C LEU A 120 12.51 20.02 -8.29
N PRO A 121 11.64 19.50 -9.20
CA PRO A 121 11.28 20.27 -10.37
C PRO A 121 10.24 21.32 -10.00
N ALA A 122 10.66 22.58 -10.11
CA ALA A 122 9.75 23.67 -10.41
C ALA A 122 9.05 23.40 -11.75
N GLN A 123 7.79 23.81 -11.84
CA GLN A 123 6.91 23.67 -13.00
C GLN A 123 7.58 24.13 -14.31
N ALA A 124 7.52 23.31 -15.37
CA ALA A 124 6.95 23.70 -16.67
C ALA A 124 7.18 22.63 -17.76
N HIS A 125 6.08 22.29 -18.43
CA HIS A 125 5.89 21.98 -19.85
C HIS A 125 6.83 21.00 -20.56
N GLY A 126 6.22 19.89 -21.00
CA GLY A 126 6.89 18.82 -21.71
C GLY A 126 7.34 19.16 -23.12
N HIS A 127 8.20 18.30 -23.66
CA HIS A 127 8.27 17.89 -25.05
C HIS A 127 8.80 16.45 -25.08
N GLY A 128 8.14 15.61 -25.88
CA GLY A 128 8.45 14.19 -25.99
C GLY A 128 9.74 13.92 -26.77
N GLY A 129 10.56 13.02 -26.25
CA GLY A 129 11.60 12.31 -26.98
C GLY A 129 11.41 10.81 -26.79
N LYS A 130 10.98 10.11 -27.84
CA LYS A 130 10.83 8.65 -27.86
C LYS A 130 12.22 8.00 -27.84
N GLY A 131 12.67 7.56 -26.66
CA GLY A 131 13.72 6.57 -26.48
C GLY A 131 13.08 5.24 -26.06
N ASN A 132 13.34 4.18 -26.81
CA ASN A 132 12.78 2.85 -26.59
C ASN A 132 13.52 2.16 -25.42
N GLY A 133 13.20 2.56 -24.18
CA GLY A 133 13.69 1.93 -22.95
C GLY A 133 12.59 1.08 -22.31
N LEU A 134 12.96 -0.08 -21.75
CA LEU A 134 12.09 -0.86 -20.88
C LEU A 134 11.43 0.08 -19.86
N LYS A 135 10.09 0.14 -19.82
CA LYS A 135 9.37 0.95 -18.83
C LYS A 135 9.81 0.51 -17.44
N GLU A 136 10.65 1.33 -16.79
CA GLU A 136 10.90 1.18 -15.37
C GLU A 136 9.55 1.18 -14.64
N LYS A 137 9.40 0.28 -13.67
CA LYS A 137 8.13 0.08 -12.97
C LYS A 137 7.86 1.27 -12.06
N VAL A 138 7.21 2.29 -12.61
CA VAL A 138 6.70 3.43 -11.86
C VAL A 138 5.75 2.94 -10.76
N LEU A 139 5.98 3.42 -9.54
CA LEU A 139 5.19 3.13 -8.35
C LEU A 139 4.22 4.28 -8.10
N LYS A 140 3.02 3.97 -7.58
CA LYS A 140 1.99 4.97 -7.26
C LYS A 140 1.92 5.21 -5.76
N MET A 141 2.07 6.46 -5.33
CA MET A 141 1.94 6.86 -3.92
C MET A 141 0.57 6.48 -3.34
N SER A 142 -0.49 6.59 -4.14
CA SER A 142 -1.86 6.20 -3.76
C SER A 142 -2.02 4.77 -3.27
N SER A 143 -1.17 3.87 -3.75
CA SER A 143 -1.19 2.46 -3.37
C SER A 143 -0.20 2.09 -2.27
N LEU A 144 0.64 3.03 -1.82
CA LEU A 144 1.74 2.76 -0.91
C LEU A 144 1.65 3.56 0.38
N VAL A 145 1.21 4.82 0.33
CA VAL A 145 1.22 5.75 1.46
C VAL A 145 -0.14 6.37 1.71
N ASP A 146 -0.85 6.86 0.70
CA ASP A 146 -2.05 7.70 0.91
C ASP A 146 -2.91 7.72 -0.34
N GLN A 147 -4.14 7.20 -0.27
CA GLN A 147 -5.04 7.03 -1.43
C GLN A 147 -5.30 8.31 -2.22
N THR A 148 -5.14 9.48 -1.59
CA THR A 148 -5.35 10.79 -2.22
C THR A 148 -4.12 11.32 -2.96
N ASP A 149 -2.95 10.69 -2.77
CA ASP A 149 -1.69 11.09 -3.39
C ASP A 149 -1.53 10.44 -4.76
N GLU A 150 -1.87 11.18 -5.82
CA GLU A 150 -1.75 10.72 -7.21
C GLU A 150 -0.30 10.76 -7.74
N SER A 151 0.67 11.18 -6.93
CA SER A 151 2.05 11.28 -7.40
C SER A 151 2.71 9.91 -7.58
N GLU A 152 3.72 9.89 -8.43
CA GLU A 152 4.43 8.68 -8.82
C GLU A 152 5.88 8.74 -8.34
N LEU A 153 6.49 7.58 -8.09
CA LEU A 153 7.89 7.47 -7.72
C LEU A 153 8.57 6.31 -8.43
N MET A 154 9.89 6.41 -8.51
CA MET A 154 10.73 5.33 -8.98
C MET A 154 11.04 4.36 -7.83
N PRO A 155 11.22 3.06 -8.11
CA PRO A 155 11.73 2.13 -7.12
C PRO A 155 13.09 2.60 -6.60
N PRO A 156 13.40 2.38 -5.31
CA PRO A 156 14.70 2.73 -4.76
C PRO A 156 15.80 1.82 -5.33
N ASP A 157 17.02 2.33 -5.40
CA ASP A 157 18.19 1.52 -5.70
C ASP A 157 18.61 0.67 -4.47
N LEU A 158 19.39 -0.38 -4.72
CA LEU A 158 19.82 -1.32 -3.67
C LEU A 158 20.70 -0.66 -2.59
N GLN A 159 21.51 0.34 -2.95
CA GLN A 159 22.38 1.01 -1.99
C GLN A 159 21.56 1.84 -1.01
N THR A 160 20.53 2.52 -1.51
CA THR A 160 19.56 3.26 -0.69
C THR A 160 18.82 2.31 0.26
N VAL A 161 18.33 1.17 -0.23
CA VAL A 161 17.68 0.16 0.62
C VAL A 161 18.62 -0.34 1.72
N HIS A 162 19.86 -0.69 1.37
CA HIS A 162 20.86 -1.13 2.35
C HIS A 162 21.15 -0.06 3.41
N SER A 163 21.15 1.22 3.03
CA SER A 163 21.37 2.32 3.97
C SER A 163 20.25 2.42 5.03
N TRP A 164 19.00 2.15 4.63
CA TRP A 164 17.86 2.14 5.54
C TRP A 164 17.92 0.96 6.49
N SER A 165 18.21 -0.25 5.99
CA SER A 165 18.36 -1.45 6.82
C SER A 165 19.53 -1.31 7.79
N GLN A 166 20.67 -0.77 7.34
CA GLN A 166 21.83 -0.53 8.19
C GLN A 166 21.49 0.44 9.32
N ARG A 167 20.71 1.49 9.05
CA ARG A 167 20.30 2.44 10.08
C ARG A 167 19.41 1.79 11.13
N TYR A 168 18.43 0.99 10.70
CA TYR A 168 17.59 0.24 11.64
C TYR A 168 18.45 -0.67 12.54
N LEU A 169 19.38 -1.42 11.95
CA LEU A 169 20.31 -2.28 12.69
C LEU A 169 21.16 -1.51 13.70
N GLN A 170 21.66 -0.32 13.32
CA GLN A 170 22.46 0.51 14.22
C GLN A 170 21.67 0.98 15.45
N VAL A 171 20.36 1.25 15.29
CA VAL A 171 19.53 1.76 16.37
C VAL A 171 18.92 0.64 17.21
N MET A 172 18.43 -0.42 16.57
CA MET A 172 17.69 -1.51 17.22
C MET A 172 18.55 -2.72 17.59
N GLY A 173 19.70 -2.88 16.95
CA GLY A 173 20.65 -3.98 17.17
C GLY A 173 20.36 -5.26 16.39
N ASP A 174 19.18 -5.41 15.79
CA ASP A 174 18.79 -6.56 14.97
C ASP A 174 17.77 -6.17 13.89
N LEU A 175 17.50 -7.04 12.93
CA LEU A 175 16.49 -6.85 11.88
C LEU A 175 15.06 -6.87 12.47
N PRO A 176 14.10 -6.16 11.85
CA PRO A 176 12.70 -6.27 12.24
C PRO A 176 12.18 -7.69 11.96
N MET A 177 11.10 -8.06 12.64
CA MET A 177 10.38 -9.29 12.28
C MET A 177 9.80 -9.16 10.87
N GLU A 178 9.74 -10.26 10.11
CA GLU A 178 9.25 -10.28 8.72
C GLU A 178 7.83 -9.68 8.58
N GLU A 179 7.00 -9.83 9.60
CA GLU A 179 5.64 -9.29 9.65
C GLU A 179 5.54 -7.79 9.93
N GLU A 180 6.62 -7.17 10.41
CA GLU A 180 6.73 -5.74 10.69
C GLU A 180 7.60 -5.03 9.65
N GLU A 181 8.22 -5.78 8.74
CA GLU A 181 9.14 -5.25 7.75
C GLU A 181 8.39 -4.51 6.62
N PRO A 182 8.66 -3.21 6.41
CA PRO A 182 8.10 -2.47 5.29
C PRO A 182 8.75 -2.91 3.98
N THR A 183 7.98 -2.93 2.90
CA THR A 183 8.54 -3.18 1.56
C THR A 183 9.40 -2.01 1.10
N ASP A 184 10.40 -2.26 0.23
CA ASP A 184 11.25 -1.22 -0.36
C ASP A 184 10.43 -0.10 -1.03
N ALA A 185 9.29 -0.46 -1.63
CA ALA A 185 8.36 0.50 -2.23
C ALA A 185 7.69 1.41 -1.18
N GLN A 186 7.26 0.85 -0.05
CA GLN A 186 6.70 1.62 1.08
C GLN A 186 7.76 2.54 1.68
N MET A 187 8.99 2.04 1.85
CA MET A 187 10.13 2.82 2.33
C MET A 187 10.43 4.01 1.43
N ALA A 188 10.55 3.79 0.12
CA ALA A 188 10.80 4.86 -0.85
C ALA A 188 9.66 5.89 -0.89
N ALA A 189 8.41 5.44 -0.76
CA ALA A 189 7.26 6.33 -0.74
C ALA A 189 7.25 7.24 0.50
N LEU A 190 7.54 6.69 1.68
CA LEU A 190 7.62 7.47 2.92
C LEU A 190 8.85 8.41 2.91
N ASP A 191 10.00 7.95 2.38
CA ASP A 191 11.21 8.77 2.21
C ASP A 191 10.94 9.96 1.30
N LYS A 192 10.31 9.73 0.14
CA LYS A 192 9.90 10.80 -0.78
C LYS A 192 9.03 11.83 -0.07
N ARG A 193 7.99 11.38 0.64
CA ARG A 193 7.06 12.28 1.34
C ARG A 193 7.76 13.14 2.39
N VAL A 194 8.59 12.53 3.24
CA VAL A 194 9.11 13.21 4.43
C VAL A 194 10.46 13.86 4.15
N ASN A 195 11.43 13.12 3.65
CA ASN A 195 12.81 13.58 3.51
C ASN A 195 13.01 14.40 2.23
N GLN A 196 12.31 14.07 1.13
CA GLN A 196 12.48 14.78 -0.14
C GLN A 196 11.50 15.96 -0.28
N LEU A 197 10.24 15.80 0.14
CA LEU A 197 9.21 16.84 0.03
C LEU A 197 9.00 17.65 1.32
N GLY A 198 9.59 17.24 2.46
CA GLY A 198 9.44 17.95 3.73
C GLY A 198 8.02 17.93 4.31
N GLN A 199 7.18 16.97 3.88
CA GLN A 199 5.80 16.84 4.33
C GLN A 199 5.70 16.02 5.62
N ALA A 200 4.53 16.07 6.25
CA ALA A 200 4.25 15.27 7.43
C ALA A 200 4.38 13.76 7.15
N PRO A 201 4.86 12.97 8.12
CA PRO A 201 4.97 11.52 8.02
C PRO A 201 3.60 10.85 8.18
N TYR A 202 2.63 11.29 7.37
CA TYR A 202 1.29 10.72 7.30
C TYR A 202 1.29 9.53 6.33
N VAL A 203 0.70 8.43 6.78
CA VAL A 203 0.38 7.25 5.98
C VAL A 203 -1.06 6.84 6.26
N ASP A 204 -1.85 6.56 5.23
CA ASP A 204 -3.17 5.94 5.36
C ASP A 204 -2.98 4.49 5.80
N MET A 205 -3.39 4.17 7.03
CA MET A 205 -3.24 2.83 7.62
C MET A 205 -4.13 1.78 6.95
N GLY A 206 -5.09 2.18 6.11
CA GLY A 206 -5.86 1.29 5.23
C GLY A 206 -5.05 0.80 4.01
N VAL A 207 -4.01 1.53 3.61
CA VAL A 207 -3.09 1.18 2.52
C VAL A 207 -1.76 0.69 3.07
N TRP A 208 -1.26 1.31 4.15
CA TRP A 208 -0.02 1.00 4.82
C TRP A 208 -0.16 -0.25 5.68
N LEU A 209 -0.09 -1.42 5.05
CA LEU A 209 -0.27 -2.72 5.68
C LEU A 209 1.01 -3.58 5.62
N PRO A 210 1.19 -4.53 6.56
CA PRO A 210 2.17 -5.60 6.44
C PRO A 210 2.01 -6.38 5.13
N PHE A 211 3.12 -6.85 4.57
CA PHE A 211 3.15 -7.71 3.37
C PHE A 211 2.50 -7.10 2.09
N GLY A 212 2.32 -5.78 2.04
CA GLY A 212 1.83 -5.05 0.86
C GLY A 212 0.55 -5.65 0.25
N ARG A 213 0.61 -6.04 -1.04
CA ARG A 213 -0.56 -6.48 -1.84
C ARG A 213 -1.28 -7.72 -1.30
N ARG A 214 -0.68 -8.51 -0.40
CA ARG A 214 -1.31 -9.73 0.16
C ARG A 214 -2.35 -9.42 1.25
N ALA A 215 -2.26 -8.28 1.92
CA ALA A 215 -3.17 -7.88 2.99
C ALA A 215 -4.48 -7.22 2.49
N LEU A 216 -4.54 -6.81 1.22
CA LEU A 216 -5.65 -6.04 0.64
C LEU A 216 -7.00 -6.78 0.57
N ARG A 217 -7.03 -8.09 0.86
CA ARG A 217 -8.23 -8.92 0.72
C ARG A 217 -9.15 -8.99 1.94
N ASN A 218 -8.77 -8.43 3.10
CA ASN A 218 -9.59 -8.49 4.31
C ASN A 218 -9.62 -7.15 5.04
N GLN A 219 -10.51 -6.24 4.66
CA GLN A 219 -10.76 -4.96 5.35
C GLN A 219 -11.54 -5.18 6.66
N LYS A 220 -10.85 -5.51 7.76
CA LYS A 220 -11.42 -5.40 9.12
C LYS A 220 -10.54 -4.48 9.96
N MET A 221 -10.84 -3.18 9.93
CA MET A 221 -9.94 -2.09 10.38
C MET A 221 -9.41 -2.23 11.82
N ARG A 222 -10.15 -2.86 12.73
CA ARG A 222 -9.75 -3.07 14.15
C ARG A 222 -8.49 -3.93 14.33
N ALA A 223 -8.24 -4.89 13.44
CA ALA A 223 -7.09 -5.79 13.56
C ALA A 223 -5.80 -5.19 12.96
N PHE A 224 -5.92 -4.18 12.10
CA PHE A 224 -4.79 -3.71 11.30
C PHE A 224 -4.02 -2.56 11.93
N PHE A 225 -4.62 -1.69 12.75
CA PHE A 225 -3.85 -0.57 13.33
C PHE A 225 -2.57 -1.00 14.05
N PRO A 226 -2.57 -1.99 14.97
CA PRO A 226 -1.33 -2.41 15.61
C PRO A 226 -0.29 -2.91 14.60
N ALA A 227 -0.73 -3.61 13.55
CA ALA A 227 0.15 -4.17 12.54
C ALA A 227 0.71 -3.08 11.59
N SER A 228 -0.15 -2.22 11.06
CA SER A 228 0.22 -1.06 10.24
C SER A 228 1.14 -0.10 10.99
N TRP A 229 0.85 0.16 12.27
CA TRP A 229 1.67 1.00 13.12
C TRP A 229 3.05 0.41 13.35
N LYS A 230 3.17 -0.92 13.55
CA LYS A 230 4.48 -1.59 13.65
C LYS A 230 5.32 -1.40 12.39
N VAL A 231 4.72 -1.60 11.21
CA VAL A 231 5.39 -1.35 9.92
C VAL A 231 5.81 0.12 9.77
N PHE A 232 4.94 1.05 10.17
CA PHE A 232 5.27 2.48 10.17
C PHE A 232 6.42 2.81 11.12
N LYS A 233 6.44 2.24 12.34
CA LYS A 233 7.53 2.44 13.30
C LYS A 233 8.87 1.98 12.73
N VAL A 234 8.92 0.79 12.13
CA VAL A 234 10.15 0.28 11.49
C VAL A 234 10.60 1.25 10.41
N ALA A 235 9.70 1.67 9.51
CA ALA A 235 10.03 2.61 8.45
C ALA A 235 10.52 3.98 9.00
N ALA A 236 9.85 4.53 10.01
CA ALA A 236 10.19 5.81 10.61
C ALA A 236 11.58 5.80 11.28
N ILE A 237 11.98 4.66 11.88
CA ILE A 237 13.31 4.47 12.46
C ILE A 237 14.35 4.32 11.34
N SER A 238 14.09 3.44 10.37
CA SER A 238 14.97 3.17 9.24
C SER A 238 15.25 4.43 8.39
N LEU A 239 14.28 5.33 8.27
CA LEU A 239 14.39 6.60 7.55
C LEU A 239 14.87 7.78 8.41
N ASP A 240 15.16 7.57 9.69
CA ASP A 240 15.58 8.60 10.65
C ASP A 240 14.57 9.77 10.79
N ILE A 241 13.29 9.45 10.69
CA ILE A 241 12.20 10.43 10.77
C ILE A 241 11.90 10.75 12.23
N CYS A 242 11.85 9.73 13.10
CA CYS A 242 11.44 9.87 14.49
C CYS A 242 12.27 8.98 15.42
N SER A 243 12.51 9.47 16.63
CA SER A 243 13.09 8.67 17.69
C SER A 243 12.10 7.62 18.20
N ILE A 244 12.65 6.47 18.61
CA ILE A 244 11.88 5.35 19.17
C ILE A 244 11.02 5.81 20.35
N ALA A 245 11.59 6.64 21.25
CA ALA A 245 10.88 7.14 22.42
C ALA A 245 9.60 7.91 22.04
N SER A 246 9.65 8.73 21.00
CA SER A 246 8.51 9.53 20.55
C SER A 246 7.41 8.66 19.94
N LEU A 247 7.80 7.65 19.15
CA LEU A 247 6.87 6.68 18.56
C LEU A 247 6.20 5.81 19.64
N LEU A 248 6.95 5.37 20.65
CA LEU A 248 6.41 4.59 21.78
C LEU A 248 5.45 5.41 22.65
N LEU A 249 5.71 6.71 22.83
CA LEU A 249 4.78 7.59 23.57
C LEU A 249 3.45 7.73 22.83
N TYR A 250 3.50 7.89 21.51
CA TYR A 250 2.31 7.95 20.68
C TYR A 250 1.53 6.63 20.73
N GLU A 251 2.21 5.50 20.56
CA GLU A 251 1.61 4.16 20.67
C GLU A 251 0.89 3.94 22.01
N LYS A 252 1.56 4.27 23.12
CA LYS A 252 0.98 4.14 24.46
C LYS A 252 -0.24 5.04 24.67
N ALA A 253 -0.27 6.23 24.06
CA ALA A 253 -1.44 7.11 24.13
C ALA A 253 -2.66 6.45 23.46
N ILE A 254 -2.49 5.89 22.26
CA ILE A 254 -3.56 5.18 21.55
C ILE A 254 -3.97 3.90 22.30
N GLU A 255 -3.01 3.12 22.79
CA GLU A 255 -3.27 1.90 23.57
C GLU A 255 -4.09 2.19 24.82
N LYS A 256 -3.73 3.23 25.59
CA LYS A 256 -4.46 3.66 26.78
C LYS A 256 -5.92 4.01 26.45
N MET A 257 -6.16 4.75 25.37
CA MET A 257 -7.53 5.08 24.94
C MET A 257 -8.31 3.85 24.47
N THR A 258 -7.64 2.91 23.82
CA THR A 258 -8.24 1.66 23.35
C THR A 258 -8.67 0.76 24.51
N ILE A 259 -7.85 0.69 25.56
CA ILE A 259 -8.18 -0.03 26.80
C ILE A 259 -9.34 0.67 27.54
N GLN A 260 -9.33 2.00 27.59
CA GLN A 260 -10.36 2.77 28.29
C GLN A 260 -11.71 2.74 27.56
N TRP A 261 -11.71 2.76 26.23
CA TRP A 261 -12.91 2.87 25.38
C TRP A 261 -13.00 1.77 24.31
N PRO A 262 -13.03 0.47 24.68
CA PRO A 262 -12.89 -0.65 23.74
C PRO A 262 -14.05 -0.76 22.74
N LYS A 263 -15.23 -0.22 23.08
CA LYS A 263 -16.39 -0.19 22.18
C LYS A 263 -16.29 0.91 21.11
N ASN A 264 -15.48 1.94 21.36
CA ASN A 264 -15.43 3.18 20.57
C ASN A 264 -14.20 3.23 19.65
N TRP A 265 -13.71 2.07 19.20
CA TRP A 265 -12.54 2.02 18.32
C TRP A 265 -12.66 2.91 17.08
N GLY A 266 -13.84 2.96 16.42
CA GLY A 266 -14.03 3.79 15.22
C GLY A 266 -13.70 5.27 15.50
N LEU A 267 -14.16 5.79 16.63
CA LEU A 267 -13.84 7.15 17.08
C LEU A 267 -12.34 7.34 17.30
N ILE A 268 -11.68 6.38 17.95
CA ILE A 268 -10.23 6.42 18.20
C ILE A 268 -9.47 6.41 16.89
N ALA A 269 -9.83 5.53 15.95
CA ALA A 269 -9.19 5.40 14.65
C ALA A 269 -9.32 6.68 13.81
N HIS A 270 -10.51 7.30 13.78
CA HIS A 270 -10.71 8.58 13.09
C HIS A 270 -9.93 9.72 13.75
N ALA A 271 -9.91 9.78 15.08
CA ALA A 271 -9.13 10.79 15.81
C ALA A 271 -7.62 10.61 15.62
N ASP A 272 -7.12 9.37 15.57
CA ASP A 272 -5.71 9.06 15.26
C ASP A 272 -5.36 9.48 13.83
N ASP A 273 -6.18 9.10 12.85
CA ASP A 273 -5.93 9.43 11.45
C ASP A 273 -5.88 10.94 11.24
N LYS A 274 -6.85 11.67 11.80
CA LYS A 274 -6.86 13.13 11.81
C LYS A 274 -5.68 13.74 12.55
N ALA A 275 -5.20 13.11 13.64
CA ALA A 275 -4.02 13.59 14.36
C ALA A 275 -2.78 13.51 13.48
N ARG A 276 -2.59 12.38 12.78
CA ARG A 276 -1.45 12.16 11.88
C ARG A 276 -1.54 13.03 10.62
N ALA A 277 -2.74 13.19 10.04
CA ALA A 277 -2.96 13.97 8.82
C ALA A 277 -2.85 15.49 9.03
N GLU A 278 -3.48 16.00 10.11
CA GLU A 278 -3.62 17.45 10.32
C GLU A 278 -2.79 17.97 11.50
N ARG A 279 -2.83 17.28 12.64
CA ARG A 279 -2.29 17.81 13.90
C ARG A 279 -0.76 17.83 13.90
N LEU A 280 -0.09 16.81 13.35
CA LEU A 280 1.37 16.77 13.24
C LEU A 280 1.90 18.02 12.52
N GLU A 281 1.36 18.31 11.34
CA GLU A 281 1.79 19.45 10.54
C GLU A 281 1.45 20.79 11.20
N ARG A 282 0.28 20.89 11.85
CA ARG A 282 -0.09 22.08 12.62
C ARG A 282 0.89 22.37 13.76
N VAL A 283 1.27 21.35 14.52
CA VAL A 283 2.24 21.49 15.62
C VAL A 283 3.62 21.85 15.07
N ARG A 284 4.08 21.23 13.99
CA ARG A 284 5.35 21.59 13.33
C ARG A 284 5.38 23.07 12.95
N ARG A 285 4.34 23.56 12.27
CA ARG A 285 4.24 24.98 11.85
C ARG A 285 4.27 25.92 13.05
N GLN A 286 3.57 25.57 14.13
CA GLN A 286 3.56 26.35 15.36
C GLN A 286 4.98 26.46 15.96
N LEU A 287 5.71 25.35 16.04
CA LEU A 287 7.09 25.32 16.55
C LEU A 287 8.04 26.15 15.69
N VAL A 288 7.92 26.08 14.36
CA VAL A 288 8.73 26.90 13.43
C VAL A 288 8.44 28.39 13.65
N VAL A 289 7.18 28.77 13.77
CA VAL A 289 6.77 30.17 14.03
C VAL A 289 7.25 30.64 15.39
N ASP A 290 7.12 29.83 16.43
CA ASP A 290 7.54 30.18 17.78
C ASP A 290 9.06 30.29 17.89
N SER A 291 9.81 29.40 17.23
CA SER A 291 11.27 29.46 17.09
C SER A 291 11.71 30.78 16.43
N LYS A 292 11.12 31.13 15.28
CA LYS A 292 11.44 32.38 14.55
C LYS A 292 11.08 33.65 15.31
N ASN A 293 10.05 33.58 16.17
CA ASN A 293 9.63 34.68 17.03
C ASN A 293 10.43 34.75 18.34
N GLY A 294 11.44 33.89 18.54
CA GLY A 294 12.24 33.85 19.76
C GLY A 294 11.48 33.40 21.01
N LYS A 295 10.36 32.67 20.84
CA LYS A 295 9.66 32.04 21.96
C LYS A 295 10.35 30.74 22.35
N ASN A 296 10.12 30.32 23.58
CA ASN A 296 10.64 29.06 24.09
C ASN A 296 10.02 27.87 23.34
N VAL A 297 10.84 27.20 22.54
CA VAL A 297 10.55 25.90 21.93
C VAL A 297 11.28 24.78 22.70
N PRO A 298 10.83 23.51 22.62
CA PRO A 298 11.56 22.40 23.21
C PRO A 298 13.03 22.35 22.75
N THR A 299 13.95 22.07 23.67
CA THR A 299 15.41 22.11 23.39
C THR A 299 15.86 21.09 22.36
N ASP A 300 15.10 20.01 22.20
CA ASP A 300 15.31 18.93 21.23
C ASP A 300 14.67 19.19 19.86
N PHE A 301 14.08 20.38 19.64
CA PHE A 301 13.47 20.75 18.36
C PHE A 301 14.52 21.25 17.36
N THR A 302 14.53 20.65 16.17
CA THR A 302 15.27 21.13 14.99
C THR A 302 14.32 21.23 13.79
N GLU A 303 14.51 22.25 12.94
CA GLU A 303 13.64 22.44 11.77
C GLU A 303 13.82 21.32 10.74
N GLU A 304 15.02 20.72 10.68
CA GLU A 304 15.37 19.64 9.76
C GLU A 304 14.76 18.30 10.18
N LYS A 305 14.63 18.04 11.49
CA LYS A 305 14.08 16.79 12.04
C LYS A 305 13.06 17.06 13.15
N PRO A 306 11.92 17.70 12.82
CA PRO A 306 10.97 18.17 13.82
C PRO A 306 10.11 17.05 14.41
N TRP A 307 10.00 15.92 13.71
CA TRP A 307 8.91 14.97 13.91
C TRP A 307 8.95 14.24 15.26
N SER A 308 10.13 13.99 15.83
CA SER A 308 10.25 13.41 17.18
C SER A 308 9.53 14.26 18.22
N VAL A 309 9.82 15.57 18.25
CA VAL A 309 9.19 16.52 19.18
C VAL A 309 7.70 16.65 18.88
N VAL A 310 7.34 16.72 17.60
CA VAL A 310 5.94 16.84 17.17
C VAL A 310 5.11 15.65 17.63
N PHE A 311 5.56 14.41 17.40
CA PHE A 311 4.86 13.21 17.86
C PHE A 311 4.71 13.19 19.37
N ARG A 312 5.77 13.53 20.11
CA ARG A 312 5.73 13.64 21.58
C ARG A 312 4.68 14.65 22.05
N LEU A 313 4.64 15.85 21.47
CA LEU A 313 3.68 16.90 21.83
C LEU A 313 2.24 16.51 21.48
N VAL A 314 2.00 15.94 20.29
CA VAL A 314 0.66 15.47 19.90
C VAL A 314 0.18 14.34 20.82
N SER A 315 1.08 13.45 21.26
CA SER A 315 0.74 12.37 22.20
C SER A 315 0.28 12.90 23.56
N GLN A 316 0.75 14.08 23.94
CA GLN A 316 0.46 14.74 25.22
C GLN A 316 -0.64 15.81 25.10
N ASP A 317 -1.21 16.01 23.90
CA ASP A 317 -2.22 17.02 23.63
C ASP A 317 -3.58 16.59 24.18
N GLU A 318 -3.73 16.73 25.49
CA GLU A 318 -4.95 16.38 26.21
C GLU A 318 -6.16 17.15 25.69
N THR A 319 -5.97 18.39 25.21
CA THR A 319 -7.07 19.19 24.65
C THR A 319 -7.64 18.52 23.40
N TYR A 320 -6.75 18.13 22.46
CA TYR A 320 -7.15 17.42 21.25
C TYR A 320 -7.83 16.08 21.57
N TRP A 321 -7.19 15.25 22.40
CA TRP A 321 -7.71 13.91 22.69
C TRP A 321 -8.99 13.94 23.52
N ASN A 322 -9.17 14.95 24.38
CA ASN A 322 -10.41 15.16 25.11
C ASN A 322 -11.56 15.50 24.16
N ASP A 323 -11.35 16.43 23.24
CA ASP A 323 -12.38 16.85 22.29
C ASP A 323 -12.72 15.78 21.26
N GLN A 324 -11.71 15.09 20.72
CA GLN A 324 -11.92 14.11 19.64
C GLN A 324 -12.32 12.72 20.13
N VAL A 325 -11.87 12.30 21.33
CA VAL A 325 -12.10 10.93 21.82
C VAL A 325 -12.82 10.93 23.17
N ARG A 326 -12.24 11.51 24.23
CA ARG A 326 -12.69 11.24 25.60
C ARG A 326 -14.08 11.80 25.90
N HIS A 327 -14.35 13.05 25.56
CA HIS A 327 -15.67 13.65 25.77
C HIS A 327 -16.74 13.00 24.88
N PRO A 328 -16.54 12.81 23.56
CA PRO A 328 -17.51 12.11 22.73
C PRO A 328 -17.78 10.66 23.19
N ALA A 329 -16.73 9.93 23.59
CA ALA A 329 -16.87 8.57 24.11
C ALA A 329 -17.69 8.54 25.41
N THR A 330 -17.43 9.49 26.32
CA THR A 330 -18.16 9.63 27.59
C THR A 330 -19.62 10.01 27.34
N ALA A 331 -19.87 10.98 26.46
CA ALA A 331 -21.22 11.42 26.11
C ALA A 331 -22.02 10.29 25.45
N TRP A 332 -21.41 9.53 24.54
CA TRP A 332 -22.04 8.38 23.90
C TRP A 332 -22.40 7.29 24.92
N LEU A 333 -21.49 6.98 25.85
CA LEU A 333 -21.76 6.04 26.94
C LEU A 333 -22.91 6.53 27.84
N ALA A 334 -22.93 7.81 28.19
CA ALA A 334 -23.99 8.43 29.00
C ALA A 334 -25.35 8.44 28.27
N SER A 335 -25.35 8.56 26.94
CA SER A 335 -26.58 8.53 26.11
C SER A 335 -27.17 7.13 25.89
N GLY A 336 -26.58 6.10 26.53
CA GLY A 336 -27.04 4.72 26.42
C GLY A 336 -26.47 3.95 25.23
N SER A 337 -25.32 4.39 24.68
CA SER A 337 -24.56 3.67 23.66
C SER A 337 -25.34 3.34 22.38
N ARG A 338 -26.20 4.26 21.93
CA ARG A 338 -26.97 4.12 20.68
C ARG A 338 -26.24 4.81 19.53
N GLY A 339 -26.25 4.18 18.36
CA GLY A 339 -25.56 4.70 17.16
C GLY A 339 -24.03 4.66 17.28
N ALA A 340 -23.34 5.30 16.33
CA ALA A 340 -21.89 5.46 16.36
C ALA A 340 -21.50 6.74 17.14
N PRO A 341 -20.50 6.68 18.02
CA PRO A 341 -19.96 7.89 18.65
C PRO A 341 -19.26 8.77 17.60
N MET A 342 -19.46 10.08 17.66
CA MET A 342 -18.84 11.07 16.76
C MET A 342 -18.30 12.25 17.56
N ALA A 343 -17.19 12.83 17.11
CA ALA A 343 -16.62 14.02 17.74
C ALA A 343 -17.55 15.24 17.60
N SER A 344 -17.45 16.18 18.55
CA SER A 344 -18.28 17.40 18.59
C SER A 344 -18.19 18.21 17.28
N SER A 345 -16.97 18.43 16.79
CA SER A 345 -16.67 19.15 15.56
C SER A 345 -17.21 18.46 14.31
N GLU A 346 -17.23 17.13 14.31
CA GLU A 346 -17.67 16.32 13.19
C GLU A 346 -19.20 16.27 13.12
N ALA A 347 -19.86 16.14 14.28
CA ALA A 347 -21.31 16.27 14.38
C ALA A 347 -21.81 17.64 13.89
N LEU A 348 -21.08 18.71 14.21
CA LEU A 348 -21.38 20.06 13.71
C LEU A 348 -21.17 20.19 12.19
N ALA A 349 -20.07 19.64 11.66
CA ALA A 349 -19.82 19.65 10.22
C ALA A 349 -20.91 18.91 9.44
N LEU A 350 -21.33 17.74 9.92
CA LEU A 350 -22.40 16.94 9.31
C LEU A 350 -23.76 17.67 9.35
N ALA A 351 -24.05 18.39 10.45
CA ALA A 351 -25.27 19.16 10.58
C ALA A 351 -25.33 20.37 9.62
N HIS A 352 -24.18 20.96 9.29
CA HIS A 352 -24.10 22.11 8.39
C HIS A 352 -23.90 21.74 6.91
N PHE A 353 -23.33 20.58 6.63
CA PHE A 353 -23.09 20.10 5.27
C PHE A 353 -23.57 18.64 5.11
N PRO A 354 -24.88 18.42 4.90
CA PRO A 354 -25.48 17.09 4.84
C PRO A 354 -24.94 16.20 3.72
N GLY A 355 -24.31 16.77 2.69
CA GLY A 355 -23.72 16.02 1.57
C GLY A 355 -22.35 15.37 1.85
N LEU A 356 -21.73 15.62 3.00
CA LEU A 356 -20.44 14.99 3.36
C LEU A 356 -20.55 13.52 3.80
N SER A 357 -21.76 12.99 3.96
CA SER A 357 -21.96 11.63 4.47
C SER A 357 -21.59 10.51 3.48
N GLU A 358 -21.44 10.80 2.18
CA GLU A 358 -21.24 9.77 1.14
C GLU A 358 -19.81 9.18 1.10
N GLY A 359 -18.83 9.80 1.77
CA GLY A 359 -17.43 9.34 1.77
C GLY A 359 -16.95 8.65 3.05
N HIS A 360 -17.78 8.56 4.10
CA HIS A 360 -17.36 8.06 5.41
C HIS A 360 -17.94 6.68 5.69
N GLU A 361 -17.26 5.63 5.22
CA GLU A 361 -17.55 4.25 5.62
C GLU A 361 -17.14 4.02 7.09
N THR A 362 -17.94 4.54 8.03
CA THR A 362 -17.80 4.21 9.45
C THR A 362 -18.31 2.80 9.68
N GLU A 363 -17.40 1.87 9.98
CA GLU A 363 -17.75 0.58 10.56
C GLU A 363 -18.27 0.77 12.01
N GLY A 364 -19.53 1.20 12.09
CA GLY A 364 -20.43 1.07 13.25
C GLY A 364 -21.72 0.32 12.89
N GLY A 365 -21.77 -0.31 11.70
CA GLY A 365 -22.96 -0.93 11.12
C GLY A 365 -23.37 -2.28 11.73
N SER A 366 -23.39 -2.43 13.05
CA SER A 366 -24.25 -3.45 13.66
C SER A 366 -25.72 -3.01 13.55
N GLY A 367 -26.00 -1.72 13.72
CA GLY A 367 -27.35 -1.15 13.61
C GLY A 367 -27.92 -1.19 12.20
N GLU A 368 -27.15 -0.80 11.18
CA GLU A 368 -27.67 -0.70 9.80
C GLU A 368 -27.91 -2.08 9.17
N LYS A 369 -27.04 -3.06 9.43
CA LYS A 369 -27.29 -4.46 9.03
C LYS A 369 -28.52 -5.02 9.76
N ASP A 370 -28.72 -4.68 11.03
CA ASP A 370 -29.88 -5.12 11.81
C ASP A 370 -31.17 -4.42 11.37
N GLU A 371 -31.12 -3.13 10.98
CA GLU A 371 -32.24 -2.38 10.42
C GLU A 371 -32.61 -2.86 9.02
N ARG A 372 -31.64 -3.05 8.12
CA ARG A 372 -31.87 -3.67 6.80
C ARG A 372 -32.44 -5.08 6.94
N ARG A 373 -31.97 -5.87 7.93
CA ARG A 373 -32.51 -7.21 8.22
C ARG A 373 -33.91 -7.16 8.83
N ARG A 374 -34.21 -6.19 9.70
CA ARG A 374 -35.56 -5.96 10.26
C ARG A 374 -36.53 -5.50 9.19
N GLN A 375 -36.10 -4.62 8.28
CA GLN A 375 -36.86 -4.14 7.14
C GLN A 375 -37.13 -5.30 6.16
N ALA A 376 -36.11 -6.06 5.77
CA ALA A 376 -36.27 -7.24 4.93
C ALA A 376 -37.20 -8.30 5.55
N ASN A 377 -37.14 -8.51 6.88
CA ASN A 377 -38.05 -9.41 7.58
C ASN A 377 -39.49 -8.86 7.64
N ARG A 378 -39.66 -7.55 7.79
CA ARG A 378 -40.98 -6.87 7.76
C ARG A 378 -41.60 -6.97 6.36
N ASP A 379 -40.80 -6.75 5.32
CA ASP A 379 -41.23 -6.86 3.92
C ASP A 379 -41.55 -8.30 3.53
N LYS A 380 -40.76 -9.28 4.00
CA LYS A 380 -41.04 -10.71 3.80
C LYS A 380 -42.34 -11.15 4.48
N ARG A 381 -42.64 -10.63 5.67
CA ARG A 381 -43.92 -10.87 6.38
C ARG A 381 -45.08 -10.19 5.65
N ALA A 382 -44.90 -8.96 5.17
CA ALA A 382 -45.91 -8.23 4.41
C ALA A 382 -46.21 -8.93 3.06
N ALA A 383 -45.19 -9.39 2.34
CA ALA A 383 -45.34 -10.15 1.10
C ALA A 383 -46.06 -11.49 1.33
N LYS A 384 -45.74 -12.21 2.41
CA LYS A 384 -46.44 -13.45 2.80
C LYS A 384 -47.92 -13.18 3.11
N LYS A 385 -48.22 -12.08 3.82
CA LYS A 385 -49.60 -11.67 4.13
C LYS A 385 -50.38 -11.30 2.86
N ARG A 386 -49.76 -10.54 1.94
CA ARG A 386 -50.35 -10.19 0.64
C ARG A 386 -50.63 -11.42 -0.23
N ARG A 387 -49.71 -12.39 -0.29
CA ARG A 387 -49.94 -13.66 -1.01
C ARG A 387 -51.09 -14.47 -0.42
N ALA A 388 -51.14 -14.63 0.90
CA ALA A 388 -52.24 -15.33 1.56
C ALA A 388 -53.59 -14.64 1.37
N GLN A 389 -53.59 -13.30 1.31
CA GLN A 389 -54.79 -12.53 1.03
C GLN A 389 -55.23 -12.68 -0.43
N ALA A 390 -54.30 -12.61 -1.39
CA ALA A 390 -54.60 -12.84 -2.80
C ALA A 390 -55.11 -14.26 -3.07
N GLU A 391 -54.53 -15.27 -2.41
CA GLU A 391 -54.97 -16.66 -2.50
C GLU A 391 -56.37 -16.84 -1.90
N ARG A 392 -56.67 -16.16 -0.79
CA ARG A 392 -58.01 -16.17 -0.18
C ARG A 392 -59.04 -15.45 -1.05
N GLU A 393 -58.66 -14.35 -1.69
CA GLU A 393 -59.50 -13.60 -2.63
C GLU A 393 -59.74 -14.41 -3.91
N GLU A 394 -58.73 -15.13 -4.43
CA GLU A 394 -58.92 -16.10 -5.51
C GLU A 394 -59.89 -17.21 -5.10
N LEU A 395 -59.69 -17.85 -3.95
CA LEU A 395 -60.57 -18.90 -3.43
C LEU A 395 -62.01 -18.40 -3.23
N ALA A 396 -62.19 -17.15 -2.81
CA ALA A 396 -63.49 -16.51 -2.73
C ALA A 396 -64.11 -16.28 -4.11
N LYS A 397 -63.30 -15.86 -5.10
CA LYS A 397 -63.71 -15.73 -6.51
C LYS A 397 -64.21 -17.05 -7.08
N TRP A 398 -63.45 -18.13 -6.88
CA TRP A 398 -63.82 -19.48 -7.31
C TRP A 398 -65.06 -20.03 -6.60
N ARG A 399 -65.31 -19.62 -5.34
CA ARG A 399 -66.53 -19.99 -4.60
C ARG A 399 -67.75 -19.16 -4.98
N SER A 400 -67.57 -17.96 -5.54
CA SER A 400 -68.66 -17.05 -5.90
C SER A 400 -69.23 -17.25 -7.31
N THR A 401 -68.57 -18.03 -8.16
CA THR A 401 -69.06 -18.34 -9.52
C THR A 401 -70.01 -19.55 -9.51
N PRO A 402 -71.29 -19.40 -9.90
CA PRO A 402 -72.19 -20.54 -10.06
C PRO A 402 -71.79 -21.36 -11.29
N ALA A 403 -71.90 -22.69 -11.19
CA ALA A 403 -71.64 -23.60 -12.28
C ALA A 403 -72.62 -23.36 -13.46
N SER A 404 -72.11 -22.85 -14.58
CA SER A 404 -72.75 -23.01 -15.90
C SER A 404 -71.67 -23.24 -16.94
N GLY A 405 -71.81 -24.31 -17.71
CA GLY A 405 -70.75 -24.88 -18.53
C GLY A 405 -70.49 -24.24 -19.89
N LYS A 406 -69.53 -24.87 -20.57
CA LYS A 406 -69.03 -24.73 -21.95
C LYS A 406 -67.96 -23.65 -22.22
N GLY A 407 -66.72 -24.12 -22.35
CA GLY A 407 -65.97 -23.91 -23.59
C GLY A 407 -64.55 -23.34 -23.48
N SER A 408 -63.59 -24.18 -23.86
CA SER A 408 -62.24 -23.88 -24.37
C SER A 408 -61.12 -23.51 -23.39
N GLY A 409 -60.15 -24.41 -23.26
CA GLY A 409 -58.89 -24.22 -22.56
C GLY A 409 -58.08 -25.51 -22.60
N ALA A 410 -57.05 -25.52 -23.44
CA ALA A 410 -56.21 -26.67 -23.77
C ALA A 410 -55.46 -27.28 -22.58
N GLY A 411 -55.32 -28.61 -22.56
CA GLY A 411 -54.49 -29.36 -21.60
C GLY A 411 -55.00 -30.79 -21.41
N GLY A 412 -54.52 -31.72 -22.24
CA GLY A 412 -55.04 -33.08 -22.40
C GLY A 412 -55.21 -33.91 -21.12
N LYS A 413 -56.38 -34.54 -20.99
CA LYS A 413 -56.62 -35.68 -20.10
C LYS A 413 -55.92 -36.93 -20.65
N GLY A 414 -54.82 -37.34 -20.00
CA GLY A 414 -54.30 -38.70 -20.08
C GLY A 414 -54.93 -39.56 -18.99
N LYS A 415 -55.75 -40.54 -19.38
CA LYS A 415 -56.30 -41.59 -18.51
C LYS A 415 -55.17 -42.54 -18.10
N ASN A 416 -54.57 -42.37 -16.93
CA ASN A 416 -54.08 -43.45 -16.07
C ASN A 416 -53.30 -42.85 -14.89
N LYS A 417 -53.77 -43.10 -13.67
CA LYS A 417 -53.08 -42.69 -12.44
C LYS A 417 -51.86 -43.58 -12.24
N MET A 418 -50.68 -43.10 -12.62
CA MET A 418 -49.42 -43.80 -12.40
C MET A 418 -49.16 -44.01 -10.90
N GLN A 419 -48.94 -45.25 -10.50
CA GLN A 419 -48.70 -45.64 -9.11
C GLN A 419 -47.21 -45.51 -8.78
N GLY A 420 -46.92 -44.96 -7.59
CA GLY A 420 -45.55 -44.79 -7.09
C GLY A 420 -45.06 -45.92 -6.18
N LYS A 421 -45.97 -46.76 -5.69
CA LYS A 421 -45.71 -47.89 -4.80
C LYS A 421 -46.48 -49.11 -5.28
N ASP A 422 -45.95 -50.29 -4.97
CA ASP A 422 -46.64 -51.54 -5.25
C ASP A 422 -47.67 -51.90 -4.16
N GLN A 423 -48.36 -53.03 -4.33
CA GLN A 423 -49.39 -53.49 -3.38
C GLN A 423 -48.82 -53.85 -2.00
N THR A 424 -47.52 -54.10 -1.91
CA THR A 424 -46.80 -54.39 -0.65
C THR A 424 -46.19 -53.14 -0.02
N GLY A 425 -46.36 -51.96 -0.64
CA GLY A 425 -45.87 -50.67 -0.14
C GLY A 425 -44.43 -50.33 -0.53
N GLU A 426 -43.77 -51.17 -1.33
CA GLU A 426 -42.41 -50.94 -1.82
C GLU A 426 -42.42 -49.89 -2.95
N GLU A 427 -41.43 -48.99 -2.95
CA GLU A 427 -41.32 -47.94 -3.96
C GLU A 427 -40.95 -48.53 -5.33
N ILE A 428 -41.66 -48.09 -6.37
CA ILE A 428 -41.39 -48.54 -7.75
C ILE A 428 -40.17 -47.82 -8.31
N CYS A 429 -39.29 -48.56 -8.97
CA CYS A 429 -38.12 -48.01 -9.64
C CYS A 429 -38.53 -47.24 -10.91
N PHE A 430 -38.52 -45.90 -10.84
CA PHE A 430 -38.85 -45.03 -11.97
C PHE A 430 -37.91 -45.21 -13.18
N SER A 431 -36.64 -45.48 -12.92
CA SER A 431 -35.63 -45.71 -13.96
C SER A 431 -35.98 -46.94 -14.81
N TRP A 432 -36.37 -48.04 -14.17
CA TRP A 432 -36.81 -49.23 -14.88
C TRP A 432 -38.18 -49.03 -15.55
N ALA A 433 -39.15 -48.50 -14.82
CA ALA A 433 -40.52 -48.35 -15.31
C ALA A 433 -40.63 -47.41 -16.53
N LYS A 434 -39.80 -46.37 -16.61
CA LYS A 434 -39.72 -45.45 -17.77
C LYS A 434 -38.63 -45.81 -18.77
N ASN A 435 -37.99 -46.97 -18.61
CA ASN A 435 -36.89 -47.43 -19.45
C ASN A 435 -35.77 -46.38 -19.64
N ASN A 436 -35.36 -45.74 -18.55
CA ASN A 436 -34.38 -44.65 -18.56
C ASN A 436 -33.38 -44.77 -17.40
N GLY A 437 -32.15 -44.30 -17.60
CA GLY A 437 -31.10 -44.30 -16.58
C GLY A 437 -30.53 -45.70 -16.28
N PRO A 438 -30.02 -45.94 -15.06
CA PRO A 438 -29.17 -47.10 -14.74
C PRO A 438 -29.91 -48.46 -14.75
N CYS A 439 -31.25 -48.43 -14.86
CA CYS A 439 -32.08 -49.63 -14.97
C CYS A 439 -32.81 -49.72 -16.33
N ALA A 440 -32.42 -48.89 -17.31
CA ALA A 440 -32.92 -49.01 -18.68
C ALA A 440 -32.47 -50.34 -19.31
N GLY A 441 -33.35 -50.97 -20.11
CA GLY A 441 -33.04 -52.19 -20.85
C GLY A 441 -32.88 -53.47 -20.02
N LEU A 442 -33.12 -53.43 -18.70
CA LEU A 442 -33.10 -54.64 -17.87
C LEU A 442 -34.35 -55.49 -18.12
N ALA A 443 -34.16 -56.79 -18.32
CA ALA A 443 -35.23 -57.75 -18.52
C ALA A 443 -36.20 -57.79 -17.32
N PRO A 444 -37.49 -58.09 -17.55
CA PRO A 444 -38.47 -58.36 -16.49
C PRO A 444 -37.93 -59.37 -15.47
N GLY A 445 -37.99 -59.03 -14.17
CA GLY A 445 -37.48 -59.87 -13.08
C GLY A 445 -36.01 -59.64 -12.71
N ALA A 446 -35.25 -58.82 -13.44
CA ALA A 446 -33.89 -58.46 -13.06
C ALA A 446 -33.85 -57.53 -11.83
N GLU A 447 -32.82 -57.68 -11.00
CA GLU A 447 -32.65 -56.84 -9.82
C GLU A 447 -32.38 -55.36 -10.14
N CYS A 448 -32.85 -54.48 -9.26
CA CYS A 448 -32.58 -53.06 -9.34
C CYS A 448 -31.08 -52.76 -9.19
N ARG A 449 -30.56 -51.96 -10.14
CA ARG A 449 -29.17 -51.47 -10.16
C ARG A 449 -29.00 -50.09 -9.50
N SER A 450 -30.08 -49.50 -8.99
CA SER A 450 -30.01 -48.24 -8.25
C SER A 450 -29.44 -48.45 -6.84
N LYS A 451 -28.80 -47.42 -6.28
CA LYS A 451 -28.21 -47.45 -4.93
C LYS A 451 -29.22 -47.83 -3.83
N VAL A 452 -30.49 -47.51 -4.03
CA VAL A 452 -31.62 -48.00 -3.22
C VAL A 452 -32.36 -49.04 -4.05
N LYS A 453 -32.46 -50.26 -3.55
CA LYS A 453 -33.22 -51.34 -4.18
C LYS A 453 -34.71 -50.98 -4.16
N ARG A 454 -35.36 -51.12 -5.32
CA ARG A 454 -36.73 -50.70 -5.58
C ARG A 454 -37.40 -51.71 -6.52
N ALA A 455 -38.71 -51.83 -6.44
CA ALA A 455 -39.47 -52.80 -7.22
C ALA A 455 -39.49 -52.45 -8.72
N HIS A 456 -39.12 -53.41 -9.57
CA HIS A 456 -39.24 -53.31 -11.03
C HIS A 456 -40.64 -53.73 -11.46
N LYS A 457 -41.59 -52.79 -11.43
CA LYS A 457 -43.00 -53.00 -11.81
C LYS A 457 -43.49 -51.83 -12.67
N CYS A 458 -44.42 -52.11 -13.58
CA CYS A 458 -45.10 -51.08 -14.37
C CYS A 458 -45.94 -50.17 -13.46
N GLN A 459 -45.86 -48.86 -13.64
CA GLN A 459 -46.60 -47.89 -12.85
C GLN A 459 -48.09 -47.80 -13.22
N LEU A 460 -48.48 -48.39 -14.35
CA LEU A 460 -49.87 -48.34 -14.84
C LEU A 460 -50.68 -49.54 -14.36
N CYS A 461 -50.04 -50.71 -14.21
CA CYS A 461 -50.74 -51.95 -13.86
C CYS A 461 -50.06 -52.81 -12.79
N LEU A 462 -48.93 -52.36 -12.23
CA LEU A 462 -48.09 -53.06 -11.23
C LEU A 462 -47.53 -54.41 -11.70
N SER A 463 -47.57 -54.71 -13.00
CA SER A 463 -46.99 -55.96 -13.52
C SER A 463 -45.46 -55.87 -13.51
N PRO A 464 -44.75 -56.88 -13.03
CA PRO A 464 -43.29 -56.96 -13.16
C PRO A 464 -42.83 -57.36 -14.57
N GLY A 465 -43.77 -57.72 -15.46
CA GLY A 465 -43.49 -58.31 -16.77
C GLY A 465 -43.09 -57.32 -17.88
N HIS A 466 -43.24 -56.01 -17.67
CA HIS A 466 -42.98 -55.00 -18.70
C HIS A 466 -42.77 -53.60 -18.11
N THR A 467 -42.15 -52.70 -18.90
CA THR A 467 -42.04 -51.28 -18.58
C THR A 467 -43.31 -50.52 -18.98
N ASN A 468 -43.46 -49.26 -18.55
CA ASN A 468 -44.64 -48.44 -18.86
C ASN A 468 -44.89 -48.28 -20.37
N GLU A 469 -43.83 -48.36 -21.19
CA GLU A 469 -43.94 -48.23 -22.65
C GLU A 469 -44.68 -49.42 -23.28
N GLN A 470 -44.50 -50.61 -22.71
CA GLN A 470 -45.04 -51.88 -23.19
C GLN A 470 -46.30 -52.31 -22.43
N CYS A 471 -46.90 -51.39 -21.66
CA CYS A 471 -48.06 -51.71 -20.85
C CYS A 471 -49.34 -51.84 -21.69
N PRO A 472 -50.05 -52.98 -21.64
CA PRO A 472 -51.29 -53.16 -22.39
C PRO A 472 -52.46 -52.33 -21.83
N LYS A 473 -52.31 -51.72 -20.65
CA LYS A 473 -53.31 -50.83 -20.05
C LYS A 473 -53.08 -49.34 -20.39
N LYS A 474 -52.07 -49.03 -21.21
CA LYS A 474 -51.66 -47.65 -21.54
C LYS A 474 -52.72 -46.89 -22.33
#